data_AF-A0A1E4ZMY4-F1
#
_entry.id   AF-A0A1E4ZMY4-F1
#
_cell.length_a   1.000
_cell.length_b   1.000
_cell.length_c   1.000
_cell.angle_alpha   90.00
_cell.angle_beta   90.00
_cell.angle_gamma   90.00
#
_symmetry.space_group_name_H-M   'P 1'
#
loop_
_entity.id
_entity.type
_entity.pdbx_description
1 polymer ?
#
loop_
_entity_poly.entity_id
_entity_poly.type
_entity_poly.pdbx_seq_one_letter_code
_entity_poly.pdbx_strand_id
1 'polypeptide(L)'
;MKERNTFLFETKTGKPQNPRYIRKIITQWGKRALLKNISPHTLRHSFATNKIAQTGKIKAFSQYLGHSSSSVTLDMYTHQELSTTELFC
;
A
#
# COMPACT_ATOMS: atom_id res chain seq x y z
N MET A 1 30.65 22.13 5.32
CA MET A 1 29.19 22.29 5.11
C MET A 1 28.54 20.94 5.41
N LYS A 2 27.55 20.87 6.29
CA LYS A 2 26.88 19.61 6.65
C LYS A 2 25.89 19.26 5.52
N GLU A 3 26.03 18.09 4.89
CA GLU A 3 25.06 17.63 3.89
C GLU A 3 23.67 17.60 4.52
N ARG A 4 22.73 18.34 3.92
CA ARG A 4 21.33 18.27 4.32
C ARG A 4 20.77 16.98 3.73
N ASN A 5 20.47 16.02 4.61
CA ASN A 5 19.83 14.79 4.20
C ASN A 5 18.34 15.09 3.93
N THR A 6 18.00 15.36 2.67
CA THR A 6 16.63 15.70 2.25
C THR A 6 15.80 14.42 2.14
N PHE A 7 14.67 14.36 2.83
CA PHE A 7 13.74 13.24 2.71
C PHE A 7 12.77 13.48 1.56
N LEU A 8 12.41 12.43 0.80
CA LEU A 8 11.39 12.53 -0.25
C LEU A 8 10.05 13.03 0.32
N PHE A 9 9.73 12.62 1.54
CA PHE A 9 8.58 13.11 2.29
C PHE A 9 9.08 13.73 3.61
N GLU A 10 9.12 15.06 3.65
CA GLU A 10 9.56 15.83 4.82
C GLU A 10 8.49 16.77 5.37
N THR A 11 8.62 17.11 6.65
CA THR A 11 7.87 18.19 7.27
C THR A 11 8.39 19.54 6.79
N LYS A 12 7.64 20.61 7.06
CA LYS A 12 8.10 22.00 6.79
C LYS A 12 9.42 22.36 7.50
N THR A 13 9.83 21.57 8.49
CA THR A 13 11.07 21.74 9.27
C THR A 13 12.21 20.83 8.80
N GLY A 14 12.07 20.13 7.67
CA GLY A 14 13.10 19.25 7.11
C GLY A 14 13.29 17.92 7.86
N LYS A 15 12.29 17.50 8.65
CA LYS A 15 12.29 16.22 9.36
C LYS A 15 11.52 15.17 8.55
N PRO A 16 11.79 13.86 8.71
CA PRO A 16 11.03 12.84 8.01
C PRO A 16 9.53 12.92 8.40
N GLN A 17 8.65 12.68 7.43
CA GLN A 17 7.21 12.66 7.68
C GLN A 17 6.81 11.54 8.65
N ASN A 18 5.82 11.83 9.50
CA ASN A 18 5.32 10.86 10.46
C ASN A 18 4.36 9.87 9.78
N PRO A 19 4.61 8.55 9.82
CA PRO A 19 3.71 7.54 9.23
C PRO A 19 2.26 7.62 9.74
N ARG A 20 2.06 7.97 11.02
CA ARG A 20 0.70 8.15 11.59
C ARG A 20 -0.03 9.33 10.95
N TYR A 21 0.70 10.40 10.62
CA TYR A 21 0.14 11.55 9.94
C TYR A 21 -0.29 11.20 8.51
N ILE A 22 0.55 10.45 7.78
CA ILE A 22 0.22 9.94 6.44
C ILE A 22 -1.02 9.04 6.49
N ARG A 23 -1.10 8.11 7.46
CA ARG A 23 -2.29 7.27 7.67
C ARG A 23 -3.55 8.12 7.92
N LYS A 24 -3.46 9.15 8.77
CA LYS A 24 -4.58 10.07 9.05
C LYS A 24 -5.05 10.79 7.78
N ILE A 25 -4.12 11.31 6.97
CA ILE A 25 -4.44 11.96 5.69
C ILE A 25 -5.17 10.98 4.77
N ILE A 26 -4.62 9.79 4.56
CA ILE A 26 -5.21 8.76 3.69
C ILE A 26 -6.63 8.40 4.15
N THR A 27 -6.83 8.18 5.45
CA THR A 27 -8.18 7.87 5.98
C THR A 27 -9.14 9.05 5.82
N GLN A 28 -8.70 10.29 6.03
CA GLN A 28 -9.54 11.47 5.84
C GLN A 28 -9.98 11.61 4.38
N TRP A 29 -9.07 11.40 3.42
CA TRP A 29 -9.40 11.45 2.00
C TRP A 29 -10.27 10.28 1.56
N GLY A 30 -10.06 9.08 2.09
CA GLY A 30 -10.96 7.94 1.83
C GLY A 30 -12.40 8.23 2.26
N LYS A 31 -12.59 8.83 3.43
CA LYS A 31 -13.93 9.23 3.90
C LYS A 31 -14.58 10.27 2.99
N ARG A 32 -13.80 11.23 2.47
CA ARG A 32 -14.31 12.33 1.64
C ARG A 32 -14.58 11.91 0.19
N ALA A 33 -13.67 11.17 -0.42
CA ALA A 33 -13.72 10.86 -1.85
C ALA A 33 -14.39 9.51 -2.15
N LEU A 34 -14.30 8.54 -1.24
CA LEU A 34 -14.76 7.17 -1.45
C LEU A 34 -15.86 6.74 -0.47
N LEU A 35 -16.23 7.60 0.49
CA LEU A 35 -17.14 7.27 1.60
C LEU A 35 -16.70 6.00 2.37
N LYS A 36 -15.40 5.71 2.41
CA LYS A 36 -14.82 4.49 3.01
C LYS A 36 -13.64 4.79 3.92
N ASN A 37 -13.46 3.96 4.95
CA ASN A 37 -12.25 3.98 5.76
C ASN A 37 -11.13 3.21 5.07
N ILE A 38 -10.19 3.92 4.44
CA ILE A 38 -9.02 3.31 3.79
C ILE A 38 -7.73 3.59 4.58
N SER A 39 -6.74 2.72 4.38
CA SER A 39 -5.41 2.82 4.98
C SER A 39 -4.32 2.68 3.91
N PRO A 40 -3.04 2.97 4.22
CA PRO A 40 -1.93 2.69 3.30
C PRO A 40 -1.90 1.24 2.82
N HIS A 41 -2.28 0.28 3.67
CA HIS A 41 -2.35 -1.13 3.30
C HIS A 41 -3.46 -1.38 2.28
N THR A 42 -4.64 -0.77 2.44
CA THR A 42 -5.75 -0.87 1.48
C THR A 42 -5.32 -0.40 0.09
N LEU A 43 -4.57 0.70 0.00
CA LEU A 43 -4.04 1.21 -1.26
C LEU A 43 -3.03 0.24 -1.89
N ARG A 44 -2.11 -0.32 -1.07
CA ARG A 44 -1.13 -1.31 -1.53
C ARG A 44 -1.80 -2.59 -2.04
N HIS A 45 -2.83 -3.08 -1.34
CA HIS A 45 -3.60 -4.25 -1.78
C HIS A 45 -4.34 -3.96 -3.09
N SER A 46 -5.05 -2.84 -3.18
CA SER A 46 -5.77 -2.46 -4.41
C SER A 46 -4.83 -2.34 -5.61
N PHE A 47 -3.64 -1.75 -5.43
CA PHE A 47 -2.62 -1.69 -6.47
C PHE A 47 -2.13 -3.09 -6.88
N ALA A 48 -1.87 -3.96 -5.91
CA ALA A 48 -1.41 -5.32 -6.16
C ALA A 48 -2.44 -6.16 -6.92
N THR A 49 -3.68 -6.18 -6.44
CA THR A 49 -4.77 -6.89 -7.11
C THR A 49 -4.98 -6.37 -8.52
N ASN A 50 -5.03 -5.06 -8.73
CA ASN A 50 -5.22 -4.48 -10.06
C ASN A 50 -4.08 -4.88 -11.02
N LYS A 51 -2.83 -4.90 -10.54
CA LYS A 51 -1.69 -5.29 -11.39
C LYS A 51 -1.59 -6.78 -11.63
N ILE A 52 -1.97 -7.61 -10.66
CA ILE A 52 -2.06 -9.06 -10.85
C ILE A 52 -3.17 -9.37 -11.85
N ALA A 53 -4.34 -8.76 -11.73
CA ALA A 53 -5.45 -8.92 -12.67
C ALA A 53 -5.05 -8.54 -14.12
N GLN A 54 -4.25 -7.48 -14.29
CA GLN A 54 -3.77 -7.06 -15.61
C GLN A 54 -2.68 -7.95 -16.21
N THR A 55 -1.84 -8.59 -15.40
CA THR A 55 -0.61 -9.24 -15.88
C THR A 55 -0.54 -10.74 -15.68
N GLY A 56 -1.34 -11.31 -14.77
CA GLY A 56 -1.28 -12.72 -14.35
C GLY A 56 0.01 -13.13 -13.64
N LYS A 57 0.97 -12.21 -13.42
CA LYS A 57 2.34 -12.52 -12.96
C LYS A 57 2.52 -12.24 -11.46
N ILE A 58 1.88 -13.08 -10.64
CA ILE A 58 1.86 -12.98 -9.17
C ILE A 58 3.28 -13.01 -8.56
N LYS A 59 4.12 -13.96 -8.98
CA LYS A 59 5.48 -14.14 -8.42
C LYS A 59 6.38 -12.93 -8.63
N ALA A 60 6.30 -12.29 -9.79
CA ALA A 60 7.06 -11.08 -10.11
C ALA A 60 6.61 -9.88 -9.26
N PHE A 61 5.31 -9.78 -8.99
CA PHE A 61 4.77 -8.65 -8.22
C PHE A 61 4.99 -8.77 -6.71
N SER A 62 4.98 -10.01 -6.19
CA SER A 62 5.33 -10.30 -4.80
C SER A 62 6.77 -9.89 -4.48
N GLN A 63 7.70 -10.17 -5.40
CA GLN A 63 9.10 -9.69 -5.30
C GLN A 63 9.21 -8.17 -5.43
N TYR A 64 8.45 -7.55 -6.34
CA TYR A 64 8.44 -6.09 -6.55
C TYR A 64 7.96 -5.32 -5.30
N LEU A 65 7.00 -5.85 -4.56
CA LEU A 65 6.46 -5.21 -3.37
C LEU A 65 7.36 -5.29 -2.14
N GLY A 66 8.33 -6.20 -2.11
CA GLY A 66 9.24 -6.43 -0.98
C GLY A 66 8.53 -7.00 0.25
N HIS A 67 9.09 -8.08 0.80
CA HIS A 67 8.55 -8.85 1.92
C HIS A 67 8.55 -8.07 3.26
N SER A 68 7.61 -7.17 3.44
CA SER A 68 7.26 -6.58 4.76
C SER A 68 5.78 -6.73 5.12
N SER A 69 4.99 -7.43 4.29
CA SER A 69 3.64 -7.93 4.61
C SER A 69 3.46 -9.39 4.18
N SER A 70 4.45 -10.23 4.51
CA SER A 70 4.48 -11.66 4.20
C SER A 70 3.26 -12.43 4.72
N SER A 71 2.57 -11.96 5.76
CA SER A 71 1.43 -12.68 6.34
C SER A 71 0.12 -12.64 5.53
N VAL A 72 -0.02 -11.78 4.51
CA VAL A 72 -1.28 -11.68 3.72
C VAL A 72 -1.07 -11.97 2.23
N THR A 73 0.18 -11.95 1.74
CA THR A 73 0.44 -11.93 0.28
C THR A 73 0.87 -13.27 -0.30
N LEU A 74 1.24 -14.26 0.53
CA LEU A 74 1.76 -15.54 0.03
C LEU A 74 0.69 -16.65 0.00
N ASP A 75 -0.09 -16.80 1.07
CA ASP A 75 -1.09 -17.88 1.20
C ASP A 75 -2.34 -17.68 0.34
N MET A 76 -2.74 -16.42 0.07
CA MET A 76 -3.95 -16.15 -0.73
C MET A 76 -3.75 -16.35 -2.24
N TYR A 77 -2.51 -16.34 -2.74
CA TYR A 77 -2.25 -16.36 -4.19
C TYR A 77 -1.69 -17.70 -4.71
N THR A 78 -1.49 -18.69 -3.83
CA THR A 78 -1.10 -20.06 -4.20
C THR A 78 -2.29 -20.92 -4.64
N HIS A 79 -3.52 -20.50 -4.35
CA HIS A 79 -4.73 -21.19 -4.78
C HIS A 79 -5.43 -20.38 -5.87
N GLN A 80 -5.68 -21.04 -7.00
CA GLN A 80 -6.31 -20.48 -8.20
C GLN A 80 -7.68 -19.86 -7.87
N GLU A 81 -7.92 -18.70 -8.51
CA GLU A 81 -9.14 -17.87 -8.47
C GLU A 81 -9.40 -17.09 -7.17
N LEU A 82 -9.04 -15.80 -7.20
CA LEU A 82 -9.44 -14.83 -6.18
C LEU A 82 -10.67 -14.05 -6.65
N SER A 83 -11.78 -14.25 -5.95
CA SER A 83 -12.98 -13.42 -6.11
C SER A 83 -12.73 -12.02 -5.55
N THR A 84 -13.12 -10.98 -6.29
CA THR A 84 -12.89 -9.57 -5.93
C THR A 84 -13.48 -9.18 -4.57
N THR A 85 -14.44 -9.96 -4.07
CA THR A 85 -15.14 -9.74 -2.80
C THR A 85 -14.28 -10.08 -1.58
N GLU A 86 -13.35 -11.04 -1.67
CA GLU A 86 -12.56 -11.52 -0.53
C GLU A 86 -11.38 -10.61 -0.18
N LEU A 87 -11.05 -9.65 -1.06
CA LEU A 87 -9.89 -8.75 -0.92
C LEU A 87 -10.20 -7.45 -0.18
N PHE A 88 -11.47 -7.17 0.14
CA PHE A 88 -11.90 -5.95 0.82
C PHE A 88 -12.45 -6.18 2.24
N CYS A 89 -12.29 -7.38 2.80
CA CYS A 89 -12.54 -7.68 4.21
C CYS A 89 -11.28 -7.52 5.05
#